data_AF-A0A7V8FRB7-F1
#
_entry.id   AF-A0A7V8FRB7-F1
#
_cell.length_a   1.000
_cell.length_b   1.000
_cell.length_c   1.000
_cell.angle_alpha   90.00
_cell.angle_beta   90.00
_cell.angle_gamma   90.00
#
_symmetry.space_group_name_H-M   'P 1'
#
loop_
_entity.id
_entity.type
_entity.pdbx_description
1 polymer ?
#
loop_
_entity_poly.entity_id
_entity_poly.type
_entity_poly.pdbx_seq_one_letter_code
_entity_poly.pdbx_strand_id
1 'polypeptide(L)'
;MDAQATRRRTFVASGVALLAVTWVAAPARSWAAAPAGTPAPRTPESLKPGQFIWQPETAPAGPLVILVSLDEQRAYVYRDGKAIGISTISSGKDGHETPTGVFTILQKSRDHKSNLYDDAPMPFMQRLTWDGIALHGGAIPGRPASHGCVRLPKAFAEKVYAATRRGDTVVVSDARVNPATIAYPAMIAPVSPERSQTPQEHASAVHSEDFWDDSVTGSGPVSILVSLPEQRVFVLRNGVVMGAAALTADPGLDFQGAVLMVMGEGEQDAASPLDPQRKRHNWASYPVVGQPPRIEDLEARIQAPPDFMRRVYDVLRPGTTVLVTSIVPNRRKALTRGAAPTERILESLP
;
A
#
# COMPACT_ATOMS: atom_id res chain seq x y z
N MET A 1 6.87 63.66 93.27
CA MET A 1 7.80 63.97 92.16
C MET A 1 7.52 62.96 91.06
N ASP A 2 6.65 63.32 90.13
CA ASP A 2 5.81 62.33 89.45
C ASP A 2 6.05 62.33 87.95
N ALA A 3 6.34 61.14 87.40
CA ALA A 3 6.67 60.96 86.00
C ALA A 3 6.14 59.61 85.50
N GLN A 4 5.15 59.64 84.61
CA GLN A 4 4.84 58.55 83.69
C GLN A 4 4.20 59.13 82.42
N ALA A 5 4.94 59.08 81.31
CA ALA A 5 4.55 59.74 80.06
C ALA A 5 3.49 58.93 79.30
N THR A 6 2.39 59.59 78.91
CA THR A 6 1.27 58.95 78.18
C THR A 6 1.54 58.89 76.67
N ARG A 7 1.49 57.69 76.10
CA ARG A 7 1.47 57.52 74.64
C ARG A 7 0.17 58.07 74.05
N ARG A 8 0.25 59.01 73.10
CA ARG A 8 -0.87 59.35 72.21
C ARG A 8 -0.73 58.61 70.87
N ARG A 9 -1.85 58.13 70.34
CA ARG A 9 -1.94 57.48 69.03
C ARG A 9 -2.21 58.53 67.95
N THR A 10 -1.51 58.45 66.83
CA THR A 10 -1.87 59.14 65.58
C THR A 10 -2.36 58.10 64.56
N PHE A 11 -3.50 58.38 63.93
CA PHE A 11 -3.98 57.59 62.80
C PHE A 11 -3.28 58.06 61.52
N VAL A 12 -2.92 57.12 60.65
CA VAL A 12 -2.54 57.38 59.25
C VAL A 12 -3.63 56.75 58.38
N ALA A 13 -4.23 57.54 57.49
CA ALA A 13 -5.28 57.08 56.59
C ALA A 13 -4.68 56.54 55.28
N SER A 14 -4.98 55.30 54.94
CA SER A 14 -4.53 54.67 53.69
C SER A 14 -5.36 55.16 52.50
N GLY A 15 -4.80 56.03 51.66
CA GLY A 15 -5.42 56.41 50.39
C GLY A 15 -5.29 55.30 49.35
N VAL A 16 -6.40 54.81 48.82
CA VAL A 16 -6.43 53.83 47.71
C VAL A 16 -6.43 54.58 46.38
N ALA A 17 -5.36 54.43 45.60
CA ALA A 17 -5.28 54.96 44.25
C ALA A 17 -5.90 53.97 43.25
N LEU A 18 -6.92 54.40 42.49
CA LEU A 18 -7.45 53.61 41.37
C LEU A 18 -6.49 53.68 40.18
N LEU A 19 -5.94 52.54 39.77
CA LEU A 19 -5.28 52.38 38.47
C LEU A 19 -6.32 52.16 37.37
N ALA A 20 -6.57 53.17 36.56
CA ALA A 20 -7.42 53.07 35.38
C ALA A 20 -6.67 52.34 34.25
N VAL A 21 -7.05 51.08 33.97
CA VAL A 21 -6.49 50.30 32.86
C VAL A 21 -7.14 50.75 31.54
N THR A 22 -6.42 51.55 30.77
CA THR A 22 -6.82 51.94 29.41
C THR A 22 -6.60 50.77 28.43
N TRP A 23 -7.69 50.18 27.94
CA TRP A 23 -7.63 49.16 26.89
C TRP A 23 -7.21 49.80 25.56
N VAL A 24 -5.95 49.62 25.18
CA VAL A 24 -5.49 49.93 23.82
C VAL A 24 -6.06 48.88 22.87
N ALA A 25 -7.13 49.23 22.17
CA ALA A 25 -7.72 48.38 21.15
C ALA A 25 -6.73 48.16 20.01
N ALA A 26 -6.20 46.94 19.89
CA ALA A 26 -5.35 46.57 18.76
C ALA A 26 -6.16 46.68 17.46
N PRO A 27 -5.59 47.20 16.35
CA PRO A 27 -6.30 47.30 15.09
C PRO A 27 -6.66 45.91 14.59
N ALA A 28 -7.95 45.65 14.41
CA ALA A 28 -8.43 44.41 13.85
C ALA A 28 -7.81 44.22 12.46
N ARG A 29 -6.99 43.16 12.29
CA ARG A 29 -6.47 42.76 10.99
C ARG A 29 -7.65 42.33 10.12
N SER A 30 -8.11 43.22 9.25
CA SER A 30 -9.10 42.90 8.24
C SER A 30 -8.55 41.77 7.36
N TRP A 31 -9.22 40.62 7.41
CA TRP A 31 -8.90 39.51 6.52
C TRP A 31 -9.28 39.94 5.11
N ALA A 32 -8.29 40.37 4.33
CA ALA A 32 -8.50 40.72 2.93
C ALA A 32 -9.08 39.49 2.22
N ALA A 33 -10.32 39.62 1.72
CA ALA A 33 -10.98 38.54 1.01
C ALA A 33 -10.10 38.12 -0.18
N ALA A 34 -9.80 36.83 -0.28
CA ALA A 34 -8.99 36.32 -1.37
C ALA A 34 -9.64 36.68 -2.72
N PRO A 35 -8.85 37.07 -3.74
CA PRO A 35 -9.41 37.50 -5.02
C PRO A 35 -10.28 36.40 -5.63
N ALA A 36 -11.53 36.76 -5.96
CA ALA A 36 -12.50 35.85 -6.55
C ALA A 36 -12.03 35.40 -7.94
N GLY A 37 -11.37 34.25 -8.00
CA GLY A 37 -10.73 33.74 -9.21
C GLY A 37 -9.75 32.59 -8.97
N THR A 38 -9.16 32.48 -7.77
CA THR A 38 -8.33 31.32 -7.41
C THR A 38 -9.18 30.04 -7.41
N PRO A 39 -8.88 29.02 -8.25
CA PRO A 39 -9.59 27.75 -8.20
C PRO A 39 -9.35 27.07 -6.85
N ALA A 40 -10.40 26.47 -6.26
CA ALA A 40 -10.24 25.68 -5.05
C ALA A 40 -9.20 24.56 -5.26
N PRO A 41 -8.38 24.23 -4.24
CA PRO A 41 -7.43 23.11 -4.33
C PRO A 41 -8.15 21.83 -4.75
N ARG A 42 -7.65 21.16 -5.80
CA ARG A 42 -8.24 19.91 -6.28
C ARG A 42 -7.94 18.78 -5.30
N THR A 43 -8.87 18.51 -4.39
CA THR A 43 -8.85 17.30 -3.54
C THR A 43 -9.12 16.04 -4.38
N PRO A 44 -8.73 14.84 -3.91
CA PRO A 44 -9.04 13.56 -4.59
C PRO A 44 -10.50 13.38 -5.00
N GLU A 45 -11.42 13.84 -4.16
CA GLU A 45 -12.87 13.77 -4.32
C GLU A 45 -13.34 14.66 -5.48
N SER A 46 -12.69 15.81 -5.69
CA SER A 46 -13.09 16.83 -6.67
C SER A 46 -12.84 16.47 -8.15
N LEU A 47 -12.10 15.38 -8.43
CA LEU A 47 -11.72 15.01 -9.79
C LEU A 47 -12.91 14.50 -10.62
N LYS A 48 -13.18 15.16 -11.74
CA LYS A 48 -14.16 14.73 -12.74
C LYS A 48 -13.60 13.58 -13.59
N PRO A 49 -14.45 12.75 -14.23
CA PRO A 49 -14.00 11.67 -15.11
C PRO A 49 -12.98 12.14 -16.16
N GLY A 50 -11.88 11.40 -16.29
CA GLY A 50 -10.74 11.75 -17.17
C GLY A 50 -9.69 12.67 -16.52
N GLN A 51 -9.96 13.26 -15.34
CA GLN A 51 -9.02 14.15 -14.65
C GLN A 51 -8.05 13.39 -13.74
N PHE A 52 -6.89 14.01 -13.54
CA PHE A 52 -5.79 13.55 -12.69
C PHE A 52 -4.95 14.72 -12.14
N ILE A 53 -4.05 14.41 -11.22
CA ILE A 53 -2.97 15.24 -10.66
C ILE A 53 -1.67 14.41 -10.73
N TRP A 54 -0.54 15.05 -10.99
CA TRP A 54 0.78 14.41 -11.09
C TRP A 54 1.86 15.36 -10.59
N GLN A 55 2.60 14.95 -9.56
CA GLN A 55 3.59 15.72 -8.80
C GLN A 55 4.81 14.82 -8.46
N PRO A 56 5.59 14.39 -9.45
CA PRO A 56 6.74 13.49 -9.27
C PRO A 56 7.88 14.11 -8.46
N GLU A 57 7.91 15.44 -8.35
CA GLU A 57 8.86 16.20 -7.54
C GLU A 57 8.73 15.94 -6.02
N THR A 58 7.55 15.51 -5.55
CA THR A 58 7.29 15.18 -4.13
C THR A 58 8.14 13.98 -3.66
N ALA A 59 8.52 13.09 -4.58
CA ALA A 59 9.47 12.00 -4.34
C ALA A 59 10.24 11.68 -5.63
N PRO A 60 11.44 12.24 -5.84
CA PRO A 60 12.18 12.07 -7.10
C PRO A 60 12.63 10.63 -7.38
N ALA A 61 12.95 9.86 -6.33
CA ALA A 61 13.49 8.50 -6.38
C ALA A 61 12.72 7.56 -5.42
N GLY A 62 13.18 6.32 -5.28
CA GLY A 62 12.57 5.29 -4.41
C GLY A 62 11.60 4.31 -5.08
N PRO A 63 11.11 3.33 -4.31
CA PRO A 63 10.15 2.30 -4.76
C PRO A 63 8.79 2.92 -5.10
N LEU A 64 8.08 2.34 -6.08
CA LEU A 64 6.79 2.84 -6.57
C LEU A 64 5.68 1.82 -6.35
N VAL A 65 4.57 2.27 -5.74
CA VAL A 65 3.34 1.51 -5.51
C VAL A 65 2.17 2.25 -6.16
N ILE A 66 1.38 1.54 -6.96
CA ILE A 66 0.08 2.03 -7.45
C ILE A 66 -1.00 1.42 -6.55
N LEU A 67 -2.01 2.20 -6.20
CA LEU A 67 -3.19 1.77 -5.45
C LEU A 67 -4.45 2.13 -6.23
N VAL A 68 -5.21 1.13 -6.64
CA VAL A 68 -6.47 1.28 -7.39
C VAL A 68 -7.64 1.01 -6.45
N SER A 69 -8.46 2.02 -6.18
CA SER A 69 -9.76 1.85 -5.52
C SER A 69 -10.84 1.73 -6.59
N LEU A 70 -11.57 0.60 -6.55
CA LEU A 70 -12.69 0.27 -7.41
C LEU A 70 -13.96 1.00 -6.94
N ASP A 71 -14.15 1.19 -5.64
CA ASP A 71 -15.32 1.86 -5.06
C ASP A 71 -15.31 3.40 -5.26
N GLU A 72 -14.14 4.04 -5.25
CA GLU A 72 -14.00 5.46 -5.63
C GLU A 72 -13.83 5.67 -7.14
N GLN A 73 -13.55 4.59 -7.90
CA GLN A 73 -12.98 4.67 -9.26
C GLN A 73 -11.77 5.63 -9.31
N ARG A 74 -10.76 5.36 -8.46
CA ARG A 74 -9.50 6.12 -8.38
C ARG A 74 -8.27 5.24 -8.52
N ALA A 75 -7.18 5.82 -9.01
CA ALA A 75 -5.84 5.27 -8.92
C ALA A 75 -4.89 6.30 -8.31
N TYR A 76 -4.20 5.91 -7.25
CA TYR A 76 -3.20 6.67 -6.53
C TYR A 76 -1.82 6.10 -6.85
N VAL A 77 -0.81 6.95 -6.96
CA VAL A 77 0.57 6.55 -7.25
C VAL A 77 1.45 7.12 -6.16
N TYR A 78 2.08 6.23 -5.41
CA TYR A 78 3.03 6.56 -4.35
C TYR A 78 4.44 6.22 -4.81
N ARG A 79 5.41 7.05 -4.44
CA ARG A 79 6.84 6.72 -4.51
C ARG A 79 7.51 7.08 -3.19
N ASP A 80 8.29 6.16 -2.64
CA ASP A 80 8.94 6.30 -1.32
C ASP A 80 7.95 6.75 -0.22
N GLY A 81 6.80 6.05 -0.12
CA GLY A 81 5.71 6.35 0.81
C GLY A 81 4.88 7.60 0.49
N LYS A 82 5.34 8.50 -0.39
CA LYS A 82 4.72 9.81 -0.66
C LYS A 82 3.85 9.77 -1.91
N ALA A 83 2.70 10.42 -1.89
CA ALA A 83 1.83 10.51 -3.06
C ALA A 83 2.46 11.42 -4.15
N ILE A 84 2.67 10.86 -5.35
CA ILE A 84 3.16 11.57 -6.53
C ILE A 84 2.12 11.68 -7.66
N GLY A 85 0.95 11.07 -7.49
CA GLY A 85 -0.15 11.22 -8.46
C GLY A 85 -1.46 10.61 -8.00
N ILE A 86 -2.55 11.10 -8.60
CA ILE A 86 -3.89 10.54 -8.47
C ILE A 86 -4.66 10.74 -9.77
N SER A 87 -5.46 9.76 -10.18
CA SER A 87 -6.34 9.81 -11.34
C SER A 87 -7.72 9.22 -11.05
N THR A 88 -8.72 9.68 -11.79
CA THR A 88 -9.95 8.89 -12.04
C THR A 88 -9.62 7.66 -12.91
N ILE A 89 -10.41 6.59 -12.77
CA ILE A 89 -10.28 5.37 -13.60
C ILE A 89 -11.62 4.93 -14.21
N SER A 90 -11.59 3.85 -14.99
CA SER A 90 -12.77 3.04 -15.31
C SER A 90 -12.39 1.56 -15.24
N SER A 91 -12.97 0.83 -14.28
CA SER A 91 -12.71 -0.59 -14.03
C SER A 91 -13.59 -1.52 -14.87
N GLY A 92 -13.44 -2.82 -14.64
CA GLY A 92 -14.30 -3.88 -15.15
C GLY A 92 -15.76 -3.69 -14.76
N LYS A 93 -16.66 -3.78 -15.74
CA LYS A 93 -18.12 -3.75 -15.55
C LYS A 93 -18.63 -5.09 -14.97
N ASP A 94 -19.88 -5.10 -14.54
CA ASP A 94 -20.65 -6.28 -14.12
C ASP A 94 -20.49 -7.47 -15.11
N GLY A 95 -20.15 -8.65 -14.58
CA GLY A 95 -19.83 -9.87 -15.33
C GLY A 95 -18.42 -9.90 -15.95
N HIS A 96 -17.63 -8.84 -15.76
CA HIS A 96 -16.21 -8.76 -16.14
C HIS A 96 -15.45 -7.90 -15.11
N GLU A 97 -15.63 -8.20 -13.84
CA GLU A 97 -15.07 -7.48 -12.70
C GLU A 97 -13.55 -7.36 -12.78
N THR A 98 -12.99 -6.24 -12.32
CA THR A 98 -11.54 -6.16 -12.07
C THR A 98 -11.22 -6.97 -10.82
N PRO A 99 -10.34 -7.99 -10.86
CA PRO A 99 -10.01 -8.74 -9.66
C PRO A 99 -9.29 -7.85 -8.64
N THR A 100 -9.77 -7.86 -7.40
CA THR A 100 -9.03 -7.28 -6.27
C THR A 100 -7.81 -8.14 -5.95
N GLY A 101 -6.74 -7.48 -5.51
CA GLY A 101 -5.44 -8.10 -5.36
C GLY A 101 -4.30 -7.09 -5.47
N VAL A 102 -3.09 -7.50 -5.10
CA VAL A 102 -1.87 -6.78 -5.46
C VAL A 102 -1.16 -7.61 -6.51
N PHE A 103 -0.73 -6.95 -7.55
CA PHE A 103 -0.09 -7.54 -8.70
C PHE A 103 1.30 -6.92 -8.84
N THR A 104 2.18 -7.60 -9.55
CA THR A 104 3.43 -7.01 -10.04
C THR A 104 3.29 -6.71 -11.53
N ILE A 105 3.95 -5.67 -12.02
CA ILE A 105 3.92 -5.36 -13.45
C ILE A 105 4.74 -6.41 -14.22
N LEU A 106 4.06 -7.40 -14.79
CA LEU A 106 4.65 -8.57 -15.47
C LEU A 106 5.28 -8.17 -16.81
N GLN A 107 4.60 -7.31 -17.56
CA GLN A 107 4.98 -6.86 -18.91
C GLN A 107 4.58 -5.38 -19.09
N LYS A 108 5.31 -4.67 -19.96
CA LYS A 108 4.99 -3.30 -20.37
C LYS A 108 5.05 -3.20 -21.90
N SER A 109 4.08 -2.54 -22.52
CA SER A 109 4.12 -2.17 -23.94
C SER A 109 3.44 -0.81 -24.19
N ARG A 110 4.05 0.03 -25.02
CA ARG A 110 3.52 1.37 -25.33
C ARG A 110 2.28 1.31 -26.23
N ASP A 111 2.27 0.40 -27.20
CA ASP A 111 1.28 0.37 -28.29
C ASP A 111 0.66 -1.04 -28.41
N HIS A 112 0.22 -1.60 -27.27
CA HIS A 112 -0.43 -2.91 -27.24
C HIS A 112 -1.82 -2.88 -27.87
N LYS A 113 -2.23 -4.02 -28.41
CA LYS A 113 -3.58 -4.30 -28.90
C LYS A 113 -4.12 -5.54 -28.18
N SER A 114 -5.43 -5.65 -28.01
CA SER A 114 -6.03 -6.77 -27.29
C SER A 114 -6.29 -7.98 -28.19
N ASN A 115 -5.51 -9.04 -27.98
CA ASN A 115 -5.72 -10.35 -28.61
C ASN A 115 -7.11 -10.98 -28.29
N LEU A 116 -7.82 -10.47 -27.28
CA LEU A 116 -9.13 -10.99 -26.83
C LEU A 116 -10.32 -10.11 -27.25
N TYR A 117 -10.07 -8.88 -27.70
CA TYR A 117 -11.10 -7.88 -27.98
C TYR A 117 -10.81 -7.15 -29.29
N ASP A 118 -10.88 -7.87 -30.41
CA ASP A 118 -10.82 -7.34 -31.79
C ASP A 118 -9.70 -6.30 -32.00
N ASP A 119 -8.49 -6.66 -31.58
CA ASP A 119 -7.27 -5.86 -31.76
C ASP A 119 -7.35 -4.45 -31.09
N ALA A 120 -8.27 -4.26 -30.13
CA ALA A 120 -8.57 -2.97 -29.53
C ALA A 120 -7.34 -2.33 -28.85
N PRO A 121 -7.09 -1.02 -29.06
CA PRO A 121 -5.87 -0.37 -28.62
C PRO A 121 -5.80 -0.20 -27.10
N MET A 122 -4.71 -0.69 -26.51
CA MET A 122 -4.35 -0.58 -25.10
C MET A 122 -3.04 0.21 -24.95
N PRO A 123 -3.04 1.53 -25.25
CA PRO A 123 -1.82 2.34 -25.15
C PRO A 123 -1.31 2.38 -23.71
N PHE A 124 0.01 2.34 -23.53
CA PHE A 124 0.69 2.32 -22.23
C PHE A 124 0.29 1.15 -21.33
N MET A 125 0.07 -0.03 -21.94
CA MET A 125 -0.29 -1.26 -21.24
C MET A 125 0.80 -1.69 -20.24
N GLN A 126 0.36 -2.01 -19.03
CA GLN A 126 1.15 -2.60 -17.95
C GLN A 126 0.38 -3.83 -17.43
N ARG A 127 0.83 -5.04 -17.80
CA ARG A 127 0.14 -6.30 -17.54
C ARG A 127 0.30 -6.72 -16.08
N LEU A 128 -0.80 -7.07 -15.44
CA LEU A 128 -0.88 -7.49 -14.04
C LEU A 128 -1.02 -9.01 -13.91
N THR A 129 -1.68 -9.65 -14.88
CA THR A 129 -1.94 -11.10 -14.90
C THR A 129 -1.75 -11.68 -16.31
N TRP A 130 -1.51 -12.99 -16.42
CA TRP A 130 -1.31 -13.63 -17.74
C TRP A 130 -2.59 -13.81 -18.54
N ASP A 131 -3.75 -13.99 -17.89
CA ASP A 131 -5.08 -14.06 -18.50
C ASP A 131 -5.57 -12.72 -19.08
N GLY A 132 -4.90 -11.60 -18.75
CA GLY A 132 -4.94 -10.37 -19.56
C GLY A 132 -5.30 -9.08 -18.81
N ILE A 133 -5.48 -9.10 -17.49
CA ILE A 133 -5.75 -7.89 -16.71
C ILE A 133 -4.53 -6.96 -16.76
N ALA A 134 -4.78 -5.69 -17.04
CA ALA A 134 -3.75 -4.67 -17.19
C ALA A 134 -4.22 -3.28 -16.77
N LEU A 135 -3.27 -2.41 -16.40
CA LEU A 135 -3.46 -0.96 -16.45
C LEU A 135 -3.20 -0.50 -17.89
N HIS A 136 -4.06 0.33 -18.49
CA HIS A 136 -3.78 0.96 -19.79
C HIS A 136 -4.54 2.27 -19.99
N GLY A 137 -4.12 3.08 -20.96
CA GLY A 137 -4.85 4.26 -21.40
C GLY A 137 -6.17 3.89 -22.09
N GLY A 138 -7.27 4.54 -21.74
CA GLY A 138 -8.59 4.26 -22.32
C GLY A 138 -9.63 5.36 -22.05
N ALA A 139 -10.88 5.11 -22.46
CA ALA A 139 -12.00 6.00 -22.19
C ALA A 139 -12.43 5.90 -20.72
N ILE A 140 -12.72 7.05 -20.10
CA ILE A 140 -13.08 7.19 -18.68
C ILE A 140 -14.50 7.79 -18.57
N PRO A 141 -15.58 6.97 -18.68
CA PRO A 141 -16.96 7.44 -18.64
C PRO A 141 -17.48 7.77 -17.22
N GLY A 142 -16.62 7.75 -16.19
CA GLY A 142 -16.99 8.01 -14.80
C GLY A 142 -17.69 6.85 -14.09
N ARG A 143 -17.62 5.64 -14.65
CA ARG A 143 -18.17 4.40 -14.10
C ARG A 143 -17.36 3.18 -14.58
N PRO A 144 -17.53 2.00 -13.95
CA PRO A 144 -17.08 0.73 -14.51
C PRO A 144 -17.62 0.52 -15.93
N ALA A 145 -16.74 0.15 -16.87
CA ALA A 145 -17.06 0.04 -18.30
C ALA A 145 -16.04 -0.79 -19.11
N SER A 146 -15.03 -1.40 -18.49
CA SER A 146 -14.06 -2.27 -19.17
C SER A 146 -14.47 -3.75 -19.07
N HIS A 147 -13.63 -4.61 -19.64
CA HIS A 147 -13.67 -6.05 -19.39
C HIS A 147 -12.43 -6.40 -18.53
N GLY A 148 -12.56 -6.32 -17.21
CA GLY A 148 -11.50 -6.58 -16.22
C GLY A 148 -10.37 -5.55 -16.11
N CYS A 149 -9.87 -4.98 -17.20
CA CYS A 149 -8.73 -4.05 -17.19
C CYS A 149 -9.02 -2.70 -16.49
N VAL A 150 -8.00 -2.09 -15.89
CA VAL A 150 -8.10 -0.74 -15.31
C VAL A 150 -7.74 0.30 -16.37
N ARG A 151 -8.74 1.06 -16.82
CA ARG A 151 -8.53 2.17 -17.76
C ARG A 151 -8.11 3.42 -17.02
N LEU A 152 -7.07 4.07 -17.54
CA LEU A 152 -6.51 5.35 -17.09
C LEU A 152 -6.72 6.42 -18.19
N PRO A 153 -6.80 7.72 -17.86
CA PRO A 153 -6.69 8.78 -18.86
C PRO A 153 -5.37 8.66 -19.61
N LYS A 154 -5.36 8.73 -20.95
CA LYS A 154 -4.17 8.42 -21.76
C LYS A 154 -2.89 9.18 -21.34
N ALA A 155 -3.03 10.46 -20.99
CA ALA A 155 -1.91 11.30 -20.53
C ALA A 155 -1.43 10.98 -19.09
N PHE A 156 -2.26 10.34 -18.26
CA PHE A 156 -1.84 9.78 -16.96
C PHE A 156 -1.20 8.41 -17.16
N ALA A 157 -1.77 7.57 -18.03
CA ALA A 157 -1.22 6.28 -18.40
C ALA A 157 0.23 6.38 -18.90
N GLU A 158 0.54 7.38 -19.73
CA GLU A 158 1.92 7.66 -20.16
C GLU A 158 2.85 8.02 -19.01
N LYS A 159 2.40 8.84 -18.05
CA LYS A 159 3.20 9.29 -16.91
C LYS A 159 3.49 8.13 -15.95
N VAL A 160 2.48 7.30 -15.66
CA VAL A 160 2.65 6.06 -14.89
C VAL A 160 3.58 5.10 -15.63
N TYR A 161 3.40 4.92 -16.94
CA TYR A 161 4.27 4.06 -17.76
C TYR A 161 5.72 4.57 -17.84
N ALA A 162 5.96 5.88 -17.77
CA ALA A 162 7.32 6.43 -17.65
C ALA A 162 7.91 6.25 -16.24
N ALA A 163 7.06 6.25 -15.21
CA ALA A 163 7.49 6.19 -13.81
C ALA A 163 7.74 4.76 -13.28
N THR A 164 7.05 3.75 -13.80
CA THR A 164 7.14 2.36 -13.32
C THR A 164 8.18 1.50 -14.04
N ARG A 165 8.52 0.37 -13.44
CA ARG A 165 9.34 -0.73 -13.98
C ARG A 165 8.53 -2.03 -14.02
N ARG A 166 9.08 -3.09 -14.62
CA ARG A 166 8.58 -4.45 -14.38
C ARG A 166 8.89 -4.84 -12.93
N GLY A 167 7.97 -5.53 -12.27
CA GLY A 167 8.10 -5.87 -10.84
C GLY A 167 7.65 -4.80 -9.85
N ASP A 168 7.45 -3.53 -10.26
CA ASP A 168 6.79 -2.53 -9.41
C ASP A 168 5.35 -2.97 -9.09
N THR A 169 4.82 -2.50 -7.96
CA THR A 169 3.67 -3.10 -7.26
C THR A 169 2.35 -2.35 -7.52
N VAL A 170 1.25 -3.07 -7.73
CA VAL A 170 -0.07 -2.52 -8.08
C VAL A 170 -1.17 -3.16 -7.23
N VAL A 171 -1.63 -2.42 -6.21
CA VAL A 171 -2.67 -2.77 -5.23
C VAL A 171 -4.05 -2.44 -5.82
N VAL A 172 -5.07 -3.28 -5.61
CA VAL A 172 -6.42 -3.15 -6.20
C VAL A 172 -7.49 -3.56 -5.18
N SER A 173 -8.33 -2.60 -4.79
CA SER A 173 -9.21 -2.65 -3.61
C SER A 173 -10.65 -2.20 -3.85
N ASP A 174 -11.61 -2.76 -3.11
CA ASP A 174 -13.01 -2.30 -3.05
C ASP A 174 -13.25 -1.25 -1.93
N ALA A 175 -12.24 -0.44 -1.61
CA ALA A 175 -12.32 0.49 -0.49
C ALA A 175 -11.49 1.78 -0.66
N ARG A 176 -12.05 2.82 -0.04
CA ARG A 176 -11.64 4.23 -0.07
C ARG A 176 -10.23 4.51 0.41
N VAL A 177 -9.65 5.56 -0.13
CA VAL A 177 -8.26 5.95 0.05
C VAL A 177 -8.19 7.43 0.45
N ASN A 178 -8.16 7.68 1.77
CA ASN A 178 -8.11 9.04 2.29
C ASN A 178 -6.64 9.54 2.36
N PRO A 179 -6.28 10.67 1.71
CA PRO A 179 -4.91 11.20 1.75
C PRO A 179 -4.44 11.63 3.15
N ALA A 180 -5.35 11.85 4.10
CA ALA A 180 -5.05 12.16 5.50
C ALA A 180 -5.11 10.92 6.43
N THR A 181 -5.39 9.72 5.91
CA THR A 181 -5.50 8.49 6.70
C THR A 181 -4.99 7.29 5.91
N ILE A 182 -3.68 7.03 5.99
CA ILE A 182 -3.06 5.85 5.39
C ILE A 182 -3.35 4.61 6.28
N ALA A 183 -4.49 3.97 5.97
CA ALA A 183 -5.01 2.68 6.47
C ALA A 183 -5.69 1.92 5.27
N TYR A 184 -6.16 0.67 5.42
CA TYR A 184 -6.05 -0.37 4.35
C TYR A 184 -7.35 -0.81 3.58
N PRO A 185 -7.41 -1.33 2.28
CA PRO A 185 -7.27 -2.79 1.85
C PRO A 185 -7.27 -3.38 0.32
N ALA A 186 -6.22 -3.99 -0.37
CA ALA A 186 -6.19 -5.39 -1.07
C ALA A 186 -5.09 -5.72 -2.15
N MET A 187 -4.44 -6.91 -2.41
CA MET A 187 -4.08 -8.26 -1.79
C MET A 187 -3.11 -9.18 -2.65
N ILE A 188 -1.79 -9.37 -2.33
CA ILE A 188 -0.72 -9.87 -3.27
C ILE A 188 -0.87 -11.30 -3.88
N ALA A 189 -0.62 -11.45 -5.20
CA ALA A 189 -0.04 -12.65 -5.83
C ALA A 189 0.71 -12.40 -7.19
N PRO A 190 1.91 -12.97 -7.43
CA PRO A 190 2.52 -13.09 -8.75
C PRO A 190 2.38 -14.51 -9.36
N VAL A 191 2.34 -14.62 -10.71
CA VAL A 191 2.24 -15.90 -11.44
C VAL A 191 3.39 -16.09 -12.43
N SER A 192 4.08 -17.23 -12.36
CA SER A 192 5.23 -17.59 -13.22
C SER A 192 4.81 -18.61 -14.32
N PRO A 193 5.51 -18.70 -15.47
CA PRO A 193 4.94 -19.28 -16.70
C PRO A 193 5.33 -20.73 -17.02
N GLU A 194 6.08 -21.43 -16.15
CA GLU A 194 6.60 -22.77 -16.44
C GLU A 194 5.65 -23.90 -16.03
N ARG A 195 5.80 -25.07 -16.66
CA ARG A 195 4.70 -26.04 -16.82
C ARG A 195 4.48 -26.97 -15.62
N SER A 196 3.20 -27.25 -15.38
CA SER A 196 2.70 -28.57 -14.96
C SER A 196 3.10 -29.10 -13.58
N GLN A 197 3.39 -28.21 -12.63
CA GLN A 197 2.98 -28.41 -11.22
C GLN A 197 2.24 -27.14 -10.78
N THR A 198 1.13 -27.29 -10.08
CA THR A 198 0.45 -26.11 -9.51
C THR A 198 1.31 -25.50 -8.41
N PRO A 199 1.26 -24.17 -8.18
CA PRO A 199 1.89 -23.57 -7.02
C PRO A 199 1.48 -24.26 -5.71
N GLN A 200 0.24 -24.75 -5.66
CA GLN A 200 -0.36 -25.50 -4.56
C GLN A 200 0.21 -26.91 -4.33
N GLU A 201 0.87 -27.55 -5.30
CA GLU A 201 1.53 -28.86 -5.09
C GLU A 201 2.89 -28.69 -4.39
N HIS A 202 3.70 -27.71 -4.80
CA HIS A 202 4.88 -27.31 -4.03
C HIS A 202 4.48 -26.69 -2.69
N ALA A 203 3.51 -25.77 -2.69
CA ALA A 203 2.83 -25.21 -1.50
C ALA A 203 1.76 -26.18 -0.92
N SER A 204 2.13 -27.47 -0.85
CA SER A 204 1.51 -28.51 0.00
C SER A 204 2.55 -29.54 0.42
N ALA A 205 3.55 -29.83 -0.44
CA ALA A 205 4.69 -30.68 -0.08
C ALA A 205 5.67 -30.02 0.90
N VAL A 206 5.73 -28.69 0.98
CA VAL A 206 6.72 -27.91 1.75
C VAL A 206 6.11 -27.26 3.01
N HIS A 207 5.05 -27.84 3.59
CA HIS A 207 4.15 -27.13 4.52
C HIS A 207 4.02 -27.73 5.94
N SER A 208 5.15 -28.14 6.52
CA SER A 208 5.26 -28.39 7.97
C SER A 208 6.60 -28.00 8.60
N GLU A 209 7.67 -27.88 7.81
CA GLU A 209 9.03 -27.70 8.34
C GLU A 209 9.59 -26.29 8.08
N ASP A 210 10.42 -25.82 9.01
CA ASP A 210 11.09 -24.52 8.98
C ASP A 210 12.41 -24.65 8.22
N PHE A 211 12.62 -23.82 7.21
CA PHE A 211 13.76 -23.92 6.30
C PHE A 211 14.24 -22.56 5.80
N TRP A 212 15.48 -22.55 5.30
CA TRP A 212 16.05 -21.47 4.52
C TRP A 212 16.97 -22.05 3.45
N ASP A 213 16.82 -21.58 2.21
CA ASP A 213 17.59 -22.03 1.05
C ASP A 213 18.49 -20.89 0.55
N ASP A 214 19.77 -20.96 0.94
CA ASP A 214 20.80 -20.01 0.52
C ASP A 214 21.20 -20.16 -0.97
N SER A 215 20.67 -21.15 -1.70
CA SER A 215 20.88 -21.29 -3.15
C SER A 215 19.98 -20.37 -3.99
N VAL A 216 18.88 -19.87 -3.44
CA VAL A 216 17.94 -18.95 -4.12
C VAL A 216 18.54 -17.54 -4.20
N THR A 217 19.44 -17.39 -5.16
CA THR A 217 20.32 -16.22 -5.37
C THR A 217 19.78 -15.27 -6.44
N GLY A 218 20.57 -14.24 -6.78
CA GLY A 218 20.25 -13.27 -7.83
C GLY A 218 19.58 -11.97 -7.34
N SER A 219 19.55 -10.98 -8.22
CA SER A 219 18.90 -9.68 -8.00
C SER A 219 17.44 -9.72 -8.45
N GLY A 220 16.54 -9.17 -7.64
CA GLY A 220 15.11 -9.14 -7.90
C GLY A 220 14.29 -8.73 -6.68
N PRO A 221 12.97 -8.49 -6.83
CA PRO A 221 12.09 -8.20 -5.70
C PRO A 221 12.07 -9.35 -4.69
N VAL A 222 12.12 -8.97 -3.41
CA VAL A 222 11.82 -9.83 -2.27
C VAL A 222 10.37 -9.57 -1.84
N SER A 223 9.64 -10.64 -1.61
CA SER A 223 8.25 -10.62 -1.13
C SER A 223 8.13 -11.57 0.05
N ILE A 224 7.55 -11.09 1.14
CA ILE A 224 7.36 -11.86 2.38
C ILE A 224 5.85 -12.01 2.58
N LEU A 225 5.39 -13.22 2.91
CA LEU A 225 4.01 -13.51 3.28
C LEU A 225 3.98 -13.91 4.75
N VAL A 226 3.14 -13.27 5.55
CA VAL A 226 2.98 -13.52 6.99
C VAL A 226 1.52 -13.96 7.20
N SER A 227 1.31 -15.26 7.25
CA SER A 227 -0.01 -15.89 7.31
C SER A 227 -0.37 -16.19 8.77
N LEU A 228 -1.24 -15.36 9.35
CA LEU A 228 -1.71 -15.50 10.73
C LEU A 228 -2.59 -16.75 10.97
N PRO A 229 -3.48 -17.18 10.05
CA PRO A 229 -4.32 -18.37 10.28
C PRO A 229 -3.54 -19.68 10.13
N GLU A 230 -2.45 -19.66 9.37
CA GLU A 230 -1.54 -20.81 9.19
C GLU A 230 -0.36 -20.76 10.18
N GLN A 231 -0.21 -19.66 10.91
CA GLN A 231 0.91 -19.39 11.82
C GLN A 231 2.28 -19.63 11.18
N ARG A 232 2.47 -19.14 9.94
CA ARG A 232 3.75 -19.19 9.22
C ARG A 232 4.13 -17.90 8.50
N VAL A 233 5.43 -17.65 8.40
CA VAL A 233 6.04 -16.66 7.52
C VAL A 233 6.76 -17.37 6.37
N PHE A 234 6.64 -16.84 5.17
CA PHE A 234 7.31 -17.29 3.95
C PHE A 234 8.09 -16.13 3.32
N VAL A 235 9.30 -16.39 2.86
CA VAL A 235 10.17 -15.41 2.19
C VAL A 235 10.37 -15.86 0.76
N LEU A 236 10.10 -14.99 -0.21
CA LEU A 236 10.18 -15.26 -1.63
C LEU A 236 11.13 -14.28 -2.32
N ARG A 237 11.88 -14.77 -3.30
CA ARG A 237 12.71 -13.97 -4.21
C ARG A 237 12.32 -14.31 -5.64
N ASN A 238 11.93 -13.32 -6.44
CA ASN A 238 11.40 -13.54 -7.80
C ASN A 238 10.19 -14.52 -7.87
N GLY A 239 9.46 -14.70 -6.77
CA GLY A 239 8.35 -15.68 -6.66
C GLY A 239 8.76 -17.11 -6.29
N VAL A 240 10.06 -17.41 -6.16
CA VAL A 240 10.55 -18.67 -5.59
C VAL A 240 10.64 -18.52 -4.07
N VAL A 241 10.09 -19.48 -3.32
CA VAL A 241 10.20 -19.48 -1.84
C VAL A 241 11.63 -19.84 -1.44
N MET A 242 12.33 -18.93 -0.76
CA MET A 242 13.69 -19.11 -0.26
C MET A 242 13.77 -19.39 1.24
N GLY A 243 12.65 -19.33 1.95
CA GLY A 243 12.57 -19.75 3.35
C GLY A 243 11.16 -19.73 3.88
N ALA A 244 10.91 -20.52 4.91
CA ALA A 244 9.68 -20.49 5.70
C ALA A 244 9.96 -20.78 7.17
N ALA A 245 9.20 -20.17 8.06
CA ALA A 245 9.28 -20.43 9.50
C ALA A 245 7.88 -20.42 10.12
N ALA A 246 7.73 -21.09 11.26
CA ALA A 246 6.60 -20.86 12.15
C ALA A 246 6.64 -19.43 12.70
N LEU A 247 5.47 -18.84 12.94
CA LEU A 247 5.33 -17.63 13.73
C LEU A 247 4.36 -17.88 14.89
N THR A 248 4.50 -17.10 15.95
CA THR A 248 3.44 -16.92 16.94
C THR A 248 2.82 -15.54 16.76
N ALA A 249 1.50 -15.47 16.89
CA ALA A 249 0.75 -14.22 16.94
C ALA A 249 0.03 -14.16 18.28
N ASP A 250 0.14 -13.03 18.97
CA ASP A 250 -0.61 -12.74 20.19
C ASP A 250 -2.13 -12.87 19.92
N PRO A 251 -2.89 -13.69 20.68
CA PRO A 251 -4.35 -13.76 20.56
C PRO A 251 -5.08 -12.43 20.78
N GLY A 252 -4.42 -11.44 21.38
CA GLY A 252 -4.90 -10.05 21.50
C GLY A 252 -4.70 -9.17 20.25
N LEU A 253 -4.13 -9.70 19.15
CA LEU A 253 -4.04 -9.03 17.86
C LEU A 253 -5.40 -9.12 17.12
N ASP A 254 -6.35 -8.24 17.48
CA ASP A 254 -7.61 -8.11 16.74
C ASP A 254 -7.35 -7.47 15.36
N PHE A 255 -7.20 -8.32 14.36
CA PHE A 255 -6.94 -7.95 12.98
C PHE A 255 -7.71 -8.87 12.05
N GLN A 256 -8.70 -8.34 11.34
CA GLN A 256 -9.48 -9.10 10.36
C GLN A 256 -9.24 -8.54 8.96
N GLY A 257 -8.30 -9.18 8.26
CA GLY A 257 -7.91 -8.77 6.92
C GLY A 257 -6.41 -8.91 6.69
N ALA A 258 -5.75 -7.85 6.24
CA ALA A 258 -4.37 -7.91 5.76
C ALA A 258 -3.70 -6.54 5.53
N VAL A 259 -2.37 -6.51 5.38
CA VAL A 259 -1.57 -5.32 5.04
C VAL A 259 -0.49 -5.64 4.00
N LEU A 260 -0.19 -4.68 3.13
CA LEU A 260 1.06 -4.65 2.35
C LEU A 260 1.98 -3.60 2.97
N MET A 261 3.13 -3.97 3.49
CA MET A 261 4.21 -3.03 3.81
C MET A 261 5.23 -3.04 2.67
N VAL A 262 5.76 -1.88 2.30
CA VAL A 262 6.85 -1.75 1.34
C VAL A 262 7.99 -0.97 1.96
N MET A 263 9.19 -1.54 1.91
CA MET A 263 10.41 -0.91 2.42
C MET A 263 10.78 0.30 1.54
N GLY A 264 10.92 1.48 2.13
CA GLY A 264 11.37 2.70 1.45
C GLY A 264 12.89 2.79 1.33
N GLU A 265 13.41 3.96 0.97
CA GLU A 265 14.84 4.24 1.06
C GLU A 265 15.24 4.68 2.49
N GLY A 266 16.47 4.36 2.90
CA GLY A 266 17.05 4.79 4.18
C GLY A 266 16.65 3.97 5.42
N GLU A 267 17.16 4.43 6.56
CA GLU A 267 17.06 3.78 7.88
C GLU A 267 16.75 4.82 8.96
N GLN A 268 16.26 4.35 10.11
CA GLN A 268 15.89 5.14 11.28
C GLN A 268 16.86 4.87 12.42
N ASP A 269 17.07 5.86 13.29
CA ASP A 269 17.89 5.72 14.52
C ASP A 269 17.10 5.03 15.65
N ALA A 270 16.59 3.85 15.34
CA ALA A 270 15.90 2.92 16.24
C ALA A 270 16.33 1.48 15.93
N ALA A 271 16.22 0.58 16.92
CA ALA A 271 16.51 -0.83 16.71
C ALA A 271 15.48 -1.49 15.77
N SER A 272 15.95 -2.40 14.91
CA SER A 272 15.08 -3.21 14.05
C SER A 272 14.38 -4.31 14.86
N PRO A 273 13.08 -4.57 14.62
CA PRO A 273 12.37 -5.69 15.23
C PRO A 273 12.88 -7.05 14.72
N LEU A 274 13.56 -7.08 13.55
CA LEU A 274 14.11 -8.29 12.95
C LEU A 274 15.51 -8.63 13.51
N ASP A 275 16.26 -7.59 13.88
CA ASP A 275 17.59 -7.71 14.49
C ASP A 275 17.88 -6.47 15.37
N PRO A 276 17.77 -6.59 16.70
CA PRO A 276 18.00 -5.48 17.61
C PRO A 276 19.41 -4.87 17.57
N GLN A 277 20.38 -5.53 16.93
CA GLN A 277 21.75 -4.98 16.74
C GLN A 277 21.86 -4.03 15.54
N ARG A 278 20.79 -3.90 14.73
CA ARG A 278 20.79 -3.19 13.45
C ARG A 278 19.71 -2.11 13.40
N LYS A 279 19.85 -1.14 12.50
CA LYS A 279 18.90 -0.04 12.36
C LYS A 279 17.56 -0.50 11.78
N ARG A 280 16.49 0.14 12.20
CA ARG A 280 15.15 -0.03 11.65
C ARG A 280 15.10 0.55 10.23
N HIS A 281 14.60 -0.21 9.25
CA HIS A 281 14.35 0.31 7.91
C HIS A 281 13.07 1.17 7.86
N ASN A 282 13.01 2.08 6.89
CA ASN A 282 11.78 2.81 6.59
C ASN A 282 10.74 1.89 5.94
N TRP A 283 9.50 1.90 6.43
CA TRP A 283 8.38 1.16 5.88
C TRP A 283 7.18 2.07 5.63
N ALA A 284 6.60 2.00 4.43
CA ALA A 284 5.27 2.52 4.14
C ALA A 284 4.28 1.36 4.17
N SER A 285 3.20 1.49 4.93
CA SER A 285 2.12 0.49 4.97
C SER A 285 0.96 0.90 4.08
N TYR A 286 0.39 -0.08 3.39
CA TYR A 286 -0.63 0.07 2.37
C TYR A 286 -1.79 -0.91 2.58
N PRO A 287 -3.01 -0.50 2.20
CA PRO A 287 -4.10 -1.38 1.80
C PRO A 287 -3.84 -2.87 1.49
N VAL A 288 -4.15 -3.80 2.44
CA VAL A 288 -4.62 -5.17 2.10
C VAL A 288 -6.04 -5.66 2.54
N VAL A 289 -6.48 -5.90 3.77
CA VAL A 289 -7.92 -6.16 4.08
C VAL A 289 -8.31 -5.57 5.42
N GLY A 290 -9.56 -5.10 5.52
CA GLY A 290 -10.16 -4.58 6.75
C GLY A 290 -9.51 -3.31 7.28
N GLN A 291 -9.89 -2.93 8.50
CA GLN A 291 -9.11 -1.94 9.25
C GLN A 291 -7.92 -2.63 9.92
N PRO A 292 -6.74 -1.97 9.98
CA PRO A 292 -5.53 -2.65 10.42
C PRO A 292 -5.02 -2.25 11.81
N PRO A 293 -4.20 -3.11 12.44
CA PRO A 293 -3.25 -2.71 13.46
C PRO A 293 -2.18 -1.75 12.88
N ARG A 294 -1.52 -0.98 13.75
CA ARG A 294 -0.36 -0.19 13.34
C ARG A 294 0.85 -1.10 13.09
N ILE A 295 1.89 -0.59 12.42
CA ILE A 295 3.13 -1.35 12.20
C ILE A 295 3.74 -1.78 13.54
N GLU A 296 3.75 -0.91 14.54
CA GLU A 296 4.31 -1.19 15.87
C GLU A 296 3.51 -2.27 16.62
N ASP A 297 2.20 -2.34 16.39
CA ASP A 297 1.34 -3.39 16.97
C ASP A 297 1.61 -4.76 16.31
N LEU A 298 1.87 -4.78 14.99
CA LEU A 298 2.30 -6.00 14.27
C LEU A 298 3.68 -6.48 14.74
N GLU A 299 4.66 -5.56 14.82
CA GLU A 299 6.02 -5.84 15.28
C GLU A 299 6.08 -6.36 16.72
N ALA A 300 5.23 -5.85 17.62
CA ALA A 300 5.19 -6.29 19.00
C ALA A 300 4.47 -7.63 19.21
N ARG A 301 3.51 -7.97 18.34
CA ARG A 301 2.57 -9.10 18.52
C ARG A 301 2.81 -10.29 17.60
N ILE A 302 3.63 -10.16 16.57
CA ILE A 302 4.03 -11.26 15.68
C ILE A 302 5.50 -11.57 15.90
N GLN A 303 5.81 -12.81 16.26
CA GLN A 303 7.18 -13.27 16.53
C GLN A 303 7.51 -14.50 15.69
N ALA A 304 8.76 -14.62 15.26
CA ALA A 304 9.29 -15.78 14.54
C ALA A 304 10.73 -16.05 15.03
N PRO A 305 11.32 -17.24 14.77
CA PRO A 305 12.65 -17.60 15.27
C PRO A 305 13.70 -16.51 14.99
N PRO A 306 14.45 -16.02 16.01
CA PRO A 306 15.37 -14.89 15.84
C PRO A 306 16.42 -15.09 14.74
N ASP A 307 16.90 -16.33 14.55
CA ASP A 307 17.89 -16.65 13.52
C ASP A 307 17.30 -16.59 12.10
N PHE A 308 16.01 -16.91 11.94
CA PHE A 308 15.27 -16.67 10.71
C PHE A 308 15.07 -15.17 10.48
N MET A 309 14.71 -14.40 11.52
CA MET A 309 14.49 -12.95 11.41
C MET A 309 15.76 -12.17 11.03
N ARG A 310 16.95 -12.58 11.50
CA ARG A 310 18.22 -11.99 11.02
C ARG A 310 18.50 -12.33 9.55
N ARG A 311 18.26 -13.59 9.12
CA ARG A 311 18.33 -13.96 7.69
C ARG A 311 17.34 -13.17 6.83
N VAL A 312 16.13 -12.90 7.34
CA VAL A 312 15.15 -12.01 6.70
C VAL A 312 15.74 -10.60 6.53
N TYR A 313 16.36 -10.02 7.56
CA TYR A 313 17.01 -8.70 7.45
C TYR A 313 18.01 -8.68 6.28
N ASP A 314 18.92 -9.65 6.20
CA ASP A 314 20.01 -9.63 5.21
C ASP A 314 19.56 -9.61 3.74
N VAL A 315 18.38 -10.17 3.45
CA VAL A 315 17.78 -10.12 2.12
C VAL A 315 16.99 -8.84 1.80
N LEU A 316 16.66 -8.02 2.81
CA LEU A 316 15.86 -6.80 2.61
C LEU A 316 16.58 -5.74 1.76
N ARG A 317 15.84 -5.13 0.84
CA ARG A 317 16.25 -4.00 0.00
C ARG A 317 15.07 -3.03 -0.21
N PRO A 318 15.29 -1.73 -0.47
CA PRO A 318 14.21 -0.82 -0.85
C PRO A 318 13.34 -1.41 -1.97
N GLY A 319 12.01 -1.43 -1.75
CA GLY A 319 11.04 -2.11 -2.60
C GLY A 319 10.70 -3.54 -2.19
N THR A 320 11.28 -4.06 -1.10
CA THR A 320 10.83 -5.32 -0.49
C THR A 320 9.39 -5.18 -0.01
N THR A 321 8.57 -6.20 -0.28
CA THR A 321 7.14 -6.24 0.09
C THR A 321 6.91 -7.22 1.24
N VAL A 322 6.03 -6.87 2.19
CA VAL A 322 5.55 -7.77 3.26
C VAL A 322 4.03 -7.78 3.23
N LEU A 323 3.42 -8.95 3.02
CA LEU A 323 1.99 -9.19 3.03
C LEU A 323 1.62 -9.88 4.35
N VAL A 324 1.07 -9.18 5.34
CA VAL A 324 0.50 -9.84 6.53
C VAL A 324 -0.99 -10.09 6.29
N THR A 325 -1.51 -11.27 6.64
CA THR A 325 -2.91 -11.63 6.42
C THR A 325 -3.48 -12.52 7.53
N SER A 326 -4.72 -12.22 7.96
CA SER A 326 -5.62 -13.09 8.71
C SER A 326 -6.78 -13.65 7.86
N ILE A 327 -6.82 -13.36 6.56
CA ILE A 327 -7.74 -14.00 5.62
C ILE A 327 -7.34 -15.48 5.47
N VAL A 328 -8.25 -16.40 5.78
CA VAL A 328 -8.06 -17.83 5.51
C VAL A 328 -8.14 -18.09 3.99
N PRO A 329 -7.15 -18.75 3.37
CA PRO A 329 -7.24 -19.16 1.97
C PRO A 329 -8.49 -20.01 1.73
N ASN A 330 -9.41 -19.52 0.90
CA ASN A 330 -10.73 -20.12 0.72
C ASN A 330 -10.60 -21.45 -0.04
N ARG A 331 -10.53 -22.57 0.69
CA ARG A 331 -10.45 -23.96 0.18
C ARG A 331 -11.73 -24.36 -0.57
N ARG A 332 -11.99 -23.73 -1.72
CA ARG A 332 -12.99 -24.19 -2.69
C ARG A 332 -12.69 -25.66 -3.00
N LYS A 333 -13.75 -26.48 -3.00
CA LYS A 333 -13.73 -27.96 -3.10
C LYS A 333 -12.49 -28.49 -3.82
N ALA A 334 -11.72 -29.35 -3.14
CA ALA A 334 -10.75 -30.22 -3.79
C ALA A 334 -11.44 -30.89 -4.99
N LEU A 335 -10.87 -30.72 -6.19
CA LEU A 335 -11.41 -31.30 -7.42
C LEU A 335 -11.44 -32.82 -7.25
N THR A 336 -12.64 -33.40 -7.28
CA THR A 336 -12.83 -34.84 -7.13
C THR A 336 -12.01 -35.55 -8.21
N ARG A 337 -11.05 -36.39 -7.80
CA ARG A 337 -10.07 -37.02 -8.69
C ARG A 337 -10.72 -38.12 -9.55
N GLY A 338 -11.51 -37.72 -10.55
CA GLY A 338 -12.41 -38.63 -11.25
C GLY A 338 -13.26 -38.03 -12.38
N ALA A 339 -12.70 -37.13 -13.19
CA ALA A 339 -13.27 -36.75 -14.50
C ALA A 339 -12.18 -36.17 -15.41
N ALA A 340 -11.57 -37.00 -16.26
CA ALA A 340 -10.63 -36.54 -17.28
C ALA A 340 -11.40 -36.20 -18.58
N PRO A 341 -11.26 -34.97 -19.14
CA PRO A 341 -11.65 -34.70 -20.51
C PRO A 341 -10.67 -35.42 -21.45
N THR A 342 -11.17 -36.37 -22.25
CA THR A 342 -10.33 -37.23 -23.10
C THR A 342 -10.02 -36.57 -24.44
N GLU A 343 -9.14 -35.56 -24.47
CA GLU A 343 -8.49 -35.15 -25.72
C GLU A 343 -7.10 -34.52 -25.51
N ARG A 344 -6.26 -34.56 -26.56
CA ARG A 344 -4.84 -34.20 -26.47
C ARG A 344 -4.55 -32.78 -26.99
N ILE A 345 -3.44 -32.24 -26.51
CA ILE A 345 -2.86 -30.95 -26.88
C ILE A 345 -2.05 -31.07 -28.18
N LEU A 346 -2.07 -29.99 -28.98
CA LEU A 346 -1.23 -29.67 -30.16
C LEU A 346 -1.43 -30.48 -31.45
N GLU A 347 -1.72 -29.75 -32.53
CA GLU A 347 -1.03 -29.88 -33.81
C GLU A 347 -0.84 -28.48 -34.46
N SER A 348 -0.15 -28.39 -35.61
CA SER A 348 0.57 -27.18 -36.03
C SER A 348 -0.12 -26.25 -37.05
N LEU A 349 0.52 -25.08 -37.26
CA LEU A 349 0.35 -24.12 -38.38
C LEU A 349 0.14 -24.81 -39.75
N PRO A 350 -0.58 -24.17 -40.69
CA PRO A 350 -0.09 -22.95 -41.37
C PRO A 350 -0.41 -21.60 -40.71
#